data_AF-A0A662M769-F1
#
_entry.id   AF-A0A662M769-F1
#
_cell.length_a   1.000
_cell.length_b   1.000
_cell.length_c   1.000
_cell.angle_alpha   90.00
_cell.angle_beta   90.00
_cell.angle_gamma   90.00
#
_symmetry.space_group_name_H-M   'P 1'
#
loop_
_entity.id
_entity.type
_entity.pdbx_description
1 polymer ?
#
loop_
_entity_poly.entity_id
_entity_poly.type
_entity_poly.pdbx_seq_one_letter_code
_entity_poly.pdbx_strand_id
1 'polypeptide(L)'
;MLINIFASVPSFEFVLYSVISYIIVRKTPCEIIVWDILPCIRRELAKNMAEMGLNETKIAEAIGVTVAAVSQYLSNKRGAQTSFDDEIQKEIKKSAQKVIDGEDSAKEICRICTLIKTKKGLEVPCGI
;
A
#
# COMPACT_ATOMS: atom_id res chain seq x y z
N MET A 1 8.17 21.22 52.11
CA MET A 1 7.40 22.42 51.75
C MET A 1 7.98 22.93 50.43
N LEU A 2 7.45 22.62 49.24
CA LEU A 2 6.20 23.17 48.66
C LEU A 2 6.25 24.72 48.73
N ILE A 3 6.26 25.54 47.68
CA ILE A 3 5.61 25.47 46.35
C ILE A 3 6.20 26.56 45.41
N ASN A 4 6.17 26.27 44.09
CA ASN A 4 6.09 27.15 42.89
C ASN A 4 6.61 28.59 42.94
N ILE A 5 7.46 28.97 41.96
CA ILE A 5 7.07 29.72 40.73
C ILE A 5 8.07 29.37 39.60
N PHE A 6 7.83 28.27 38.87
CA PHE A 6 8.34 28.08 37.50
C PHE A 6 7.11 28.11 36.59
N ALA A 7 6.58 29.31 36.38
CA ALA A 7 5.57 29.60 35.39
C ALA A 7 6.28 29.99 34.09
N SER A 8 5.74 29.51 32.95
CA SER A 8 6.19 29.67 31.55
C SER A 8 7.43 28.82 31.17
N VAL A 9 7.37 27.74 30.39
CA VAL A 9 6.42 27.30 29.35
C VAL A 9 6.43 25.76 29.25
N PRO A 10 5.39 25.05 29.71
CA PRO A 10 5.29 23.59 29.59
C PRO A 10 4.19 23.13 28.60
N SER A 11 3.75 23.99 27.68
CA SER A 11 2.51 23.78 26.92
C SER A 11 2.68 23.41 25.44
N PHE A 12 3.88 23.42 24.87
CA PHE A 12 4.02 23.23 23.41
C PHE A 12 4.25 21.76 22.98
N GLU A 13 4.85 20.93 23.82
CA GLU A 13 5.19 19.54 23.47
C GLU A 13 4.00 18.58 23.62
N PHE A 14 3.08 18.87 24.54
CA PHE A 14 1.86 18.06 24.76
C PHE A 14 0.75 18.37 23.75
N VAL A 15 0.72 19.58 23.18
CA VAL A 15 -0.24 19.96 22.14
C VAL A 15 0.10 19.27 20.81
N LEU A 16 1.39 19.04 20.51
CA LEU A 16 1.77 18.33 19.28
C LEU A 16 1.29 16.87 19.27
N TYR A 17 1.44 16.15 20.40
CA TYR A 17 0.98 14.76 20.49
C TYR A 17 -0.55 14.62 20.56
N SER A 18 -1.25 15.58 21.15
CA SER A 18 -2.72 15.55 21.23
C SER A 18 -3.39 15.98 19.92
N VAL A 19 -2.78 16.86 19.12
CA VAL A 19 -3.31 17.27 17.81
C VAL A 19 -2.99 16.26 16.69
N ILE A 20 -1.84 15.55 16.75
CA ILE A 20 -1.46 14.56 15.72
C ILE A 20 -2.34 13.30 15.75
N SER A 21 -2.98 12.98 16.88
CA SER A 21 -3.77 11.74 17.04
C SER A 21 -5.29 11.89 16.79
N TYR A 22 -5.88 13.08 16.96
CA TYR A 22 -7.35 13.22 16.97
C TYR A 22 -8.00 13.63 15.64
N ILE A 23 -7.31 13.54 14.50
CA ILE A 23 -8.03 13.50 13.22
C ILE A 23 -8.39 12.03 12.99
N ILE A 24 -9.52 11.57 13.55
CA ILE A 24 -10.16 10.33 13.11
C ILE A 24 -10.69 10.60 11.69
N VAL A 25 -9.78 10.64 10.71
CA VAL A 25 -10.16 10.61 9.30
C VAL A 25 -10.79 9.24 9.10
N ARG A 26 -12.12 9.22 9.01
CA ARG A 26 -12.86 8.06 8.54
C ARG A 26 -12.53 7.88 7.08
N LYS A 27 -11.45 7.14 6.78
CA LYS A 27 -11.12 6.76 5.41
C LYS A 27 -12.28 5.92 4.88
N THR A 28 -12.84 6.34 3.77
CA THR A 28 -13.76 5.52 2.99
C THR A 28 -13.06 4.24 2.55
N PRO A 29 -13.81 3.16 2.29
CA PRO A 29 -13.23 1.92 1.76
C PRO A 29 -12.38 2.17 0.49
N CYS A 30 -12.82 3.07 -0.38
CA CYS A 30 -12.09 3.48 -1.58
C CYS A 30 -10.74 4.12 -1.24
N GLU A 31 -10.69 5.03 -0.27
CA GLU A 31 -9.45 5.67 0.16
C GLU A 31 -8.49 4.65 0.79
N ILE A 32 -8.99 3.71 1.58
CA ILE A 32 -8.17 2.62 2.14
C ILE A 32 -7.55 1.81 0.99
N ILE A 33 -8.33 1.48 -0.03
CA ILE A 33 -7.82 0.71 -1.17
C ILE A 33 -6.73 1.47 -1.92
N VAL A 34 -6.95 2.75 -2.22
CA VAL A 34 -6.01 3.53 -3.01
C VAL A 34 -4.70 3.79 -2.26
N TRP A 35 -4.80 4.10 -0.96
CA TRP A 35 -3.65 4.51 -0.16
C TRP A 35 -2.91 3.33 0.48
N ASP A 36 -3.62 2.26 0.84
CA ASP A 36 -3.04 1.17 1.63
C ASP A 36 -2.93 -0.13 0.80
N ILE A 37 -3.90 -0.45 -0.07
CA ILE A 37 -3.95 -1.75 -0.78
C ILE A 37 -3.22 -1.70 -2.14
N LEU A 38 -3.56 -0.77 -3.02
CA LEU A 38 -2.97 -0.68 -4.37
C LEU A 38 -1.43 -0.55 -4.35
N PRO A 39 -0.82 0.25 -3.46
CA PRO A 39 0.63 0.33 -3.37
C PRO A 39 1.26 -0.99 -2.94
N CYS A 40 0.60 -1.75 -2.06
CA CYS A 40 1.05 -3.07 -1.64
C CYS A 40 0.95 -4.08 -2.79
N ILE A 41 -0.15 -4.10 -3.56
CA ILE A 41 -0.29 -4.99 -4.73
C ILE A 41 0.83 -4.71 -5.75
N ARG A 42 1.04 -3.44 -6.13
CA ARG A 42 2.09 -3.07 -7.09
C ARG A 42 3.49 -3.45 -6.60
N ARG A 43 3.75 -3.30 -5.30
CA ARG A 43 5.01 -3.72 -4.70
C ARG A 43 5.23 -5.22 -4.82
N GLU A 44 4.22 -6.02 -4.44
CA GLU A 44 4.36 -7.48 -4.48
C GLU A 44 4.44 -8.01 -5.92
N LEU A 45 3.73 -7.39 -6.88
CA LEU A 45 3.93 -7.68 -8.30
C LEU A 45 5.37 -7.40 -8.74
N ALA A 46 5.90 -6.22 -8.42
CA ALA A 46 7.27 -5.86 -8.78
C ALA A 46 8.31 -6.82 -8.17
N LYS A 47 8.13 -7.22 -6.90
CA LYS A 47 8.99 -8.22 -6.26
C LYS A 47 8.94 -9.57 -6.96
N ASN A 48 7.74 -10.10 -7.22
CA ASN A 48 7.59 -11.39 -7.91
C ASN A 48 8.24 -11.35 -9.31
N MET A 49 8.05 -10.26 -10.05
CA MET A 49 8.66 -10.10 -11.38
C MET A 49 10.20 -10.00 -11.30
N ALA A 50 10.74 -9.32 -10.28
CA ALA A 50 12.19 -9.26 -10.04
C ALA A 50 12.76 -10.64 -9.66
N GLU A 51 12.06 -11.42 -8.83
CA GLU A 51 12.42 -12.81 -8.51
C GLU A 51 12.38 -13.73 -9.74
N MET A 52 11.54 -13.42 -10.73
CA MET A 52 11.49 -14.08 -12.03
C MET A 52 12.60 -13.61 -12.99
N GLY A 53 13.47 -12.69 -12.57
CA GLY A 53 14.65 -12.25 -13.33
C GLY A 53 14.43 -11.04 -14.23
N LEU A 54 13.30 -10.33 -14.12
CA LEU A 54 13.09 -9.09 -14.86
C LEU A 54 13.88 -7.93 -14.21
N ASN A 55 14.40 -7.03 -15.04
CA ASN A 55 15.01 -5.80 -14.58
C ASN A 55 13.96 -4.71 -14.28
N GLU A 56 14.34 -3.68 -13.53
CA GLU A 56 13.40 -2.62 -13.09
C GLU A 56 12.69 -1.92 -14.26
N THR A 57 13.38 -1.74 -15.40
CA THR A 57 12.79 -1.10 -16.59
C THR A 57 11.66 -1.94 -17.19
N LYS A 58 11.87 -3.24 -17.39
CA LYS A 58 10.83 -4.15 -17.91
C LYS A 58 9.65 -4.27 -16.95
N ILE A 59 9.92 -4.29 -15.65
CA ILE A 59 8.87 -4.30 -14.62
C ILE A 59 8.03 -3.03 -14.72
N ALA A 60 8.68 -1.86 -14.84
CA ALA A 60 8.01 -0.57 -14.94
C ALA A 60 7.10 -0.49 -16.17
N GLU A 61 7.57 -0.99 -17.31
CA GLU A 61 6.80 -1.11 -18.55
C GLU A 61 5.60 -2.06 -18.38
N ALA A 62 5.81 -3.24 -17.79
CA ALA A 62 4.77 -4.26 -17.63
C ALA A 62 3.59 -3.80 -16.75
N ILE A 63 3.87 -3.08 -15.66
CA ILE A 63 2.82 -2.63 -14.71
C ILE A 63 2.42 -1.15 -14.90
N GLY A 64 2.97 -0.46 -15.90
CA GLY A 64 2.60 0.92 -16.24
C GLY A 64 2.98 1.96 -15.19
N VAL A 65 4.19 1.89 -14.64
CA VAL A 65 4.70 2.85 -13.64
C VAL A 65 6.10 3.37 -14.03
N THR A 66 6.66 4.29 -13.24
CA THR A 66 8.03 4.76 -13.47
C THR A 66 9.06 3.77 -12.89
N VAL A 67 10.25 3.72 -13.50
CA VAL A 67 11.38 2.91 -12.96
C VAL A 67 11.71 3.32 -11.52
N ALA A 68 11.63 4.63 -11.22
CA ALA A 68 11.80 5.14 -9.87
C ALA A 68 10.77 4.57 -8.87
N ALA A 69 9.52 4.35 -9.30
CA ALA A 69 8.51 3.71 -8.46
C ALA A 69 8.84 2.23 -8.21
N VAL A 70 9.32 1.50 -9.22
CA VAL A 70 9.78 0.11 -9.07
C VAL A 70 10.94 0.01 -8.07
N SER A 71 11.94 0.87 -8.20
CA SER A 71 13.06 0.92 -7.25
C SER A 71 12.59 1.21 -5.81
N GLN A 72 11.60 2.10 -5.65
CA GLN A 72 10.96 2.35 -4.35
C GLN A 72 10.19 1.13 -3.81
N TYR A 73 9.55 0.34 -4.68
CA TYR A 73 8.87 -0.89 -4.30
C TYR A 73 9.86 -1.96 -3.82
N LEU A 74 10.96 -2.16 -4.55
CA LEU A 74 11.98 -3.16 -4.22
C LEU A 74 12.78 -2.79 -2.96
N SER A 75 13.04 -1.50 -2.74
CA SER A 75 13.72 -1.00 -1.53
C SER A 75 12.85 -0.99 -0.25
N ASN A 76 11.61 -1.51 -0.32
CA ASN A 76 10.71 -1.73 0.82
C ASN A 76 10.35 -0.47 1.66
N LYS A 77 10.57 0.75 1.13
CA LYS A 77 10.27 2.01 1.85
C LYS A 77 8.79 2.39 1.91
N ARG A 78 7.90 1.68 1.20
CA ARG A 78 6.43 1.87 1.21
C ARG A 78 5.71 0.52 1.35
N GLY A 79 4.65 0.44 2.18
CA GLY A 79 3.82 -0.77 2.34
C GLY A 79 4.39 -1.87 3.24
N ALA A 80 5.41 -1.59 4.05
CA ALA A 80 6.05 -2.58 4.94
C ALA A 80 5.10 -3.19 6.00
N GLN A 81 3.93 -2.60 6.23
CA GLN A 81 3.02 -2.95 7.32
C GLN A 81 1.88 -3.91 6.91
N THR A 82 1.70 -4.22 5.62
CA THR A 82 0.59 -5.07 5.16
C THR A 82 1.14 -6.32 4.48
N SER A 83 1.17 -7.44 5.20
CA SER A 83 1.40 -8.74 4.59
C SER A 83 0.08 -9.26 4.03
N PHE A 84 0.08 -9.70 2.78
CA PHE A 84 -1.00 -10.53 2.27
C PHE A 84 -0.85 -11.94 2.81
N ASP A 85 -1.99 -12.62 3.01
CA ASP A 85 -1.97 -14.04 3.32
C ASP A 85 -1.45 -14.87 2.13
N ASP A 86 -1.10 -16.13 2.40
CA ASP A 86 -0.49 -17.02 1.42
C ASP A 86 -1.37 -17.27 0.18
N GLU A 87 -2.69 -17.21 0.32
CA GLU A 87 -3.62 -17.38 -0.79
C GLU A 87 -3.57 -16.19 -1.74
N ILE A 88 -3.64 -14.97 -1.21
CA ILE A 88 -3.52 -13.75 -1.99
C ILE A 88 -2.11 -13.63 -2.60
N GLN A 89 -1.06 -14.03 -1.87
CA GLN A 89 0.30 -14.05 -2.41
C GLN A 89 0.44 -14.99 -3.61
N LYS A 90 -0.18 -16.19 -3.57
CA LYS A 90 -0.23 -17.10 -4.72
C LYS A 90 -0.94 -16.46 -5.92
N GLU A 91 -2.06 -15.78 -5.67
CA GLU A 91 -2.81 -15.09 -6.73
C GLU A 91 -2.03 -13.92 -7.33
N ILE A 92 -1.29 -13.16 -6.51
CA ILE A 92 -0.39 -12.10 -6.99
C ILE A 92 0.71 -12.68 -7.85
N LYS A 93 1.37 -13.77 -7.43
CA LYS A 93 2.42 -14.43 -8.21
C LYS A 93 1.90 -14.95 -9.56
N LYS A 94 0.70 -15.52 -9.57
CA LYS A 94 0.01 -15.95 -10.80
C LYS A 94 -0.28 -14.77 -11.72
N SER A 95 -0.79 -13.67 -11.18
CA SER A 95 -1.01 -12.44 -11.95
C SER A 95 0.28 -11.83 -12.48
N ALA A 96 1.38 -11.87 -11.71
CA ALA A 96 2.69 -11.40 -12.18
C ALA A 96 3.14 -12.18 -13.43
N GLN A 97 3.02 -13.51 -13.41
CA GLN A 97 3.36 -14.33 -14.57
C GLN A 97 2.49 -13.98 -15.78
N LYS A 98 1.17 -13.88 -15.61
CA LYS A 98 0.27 -13.49 -16.71
C LYS A 98 0.62 -12.15 -17.34
N VAL A 99 0.97 -11.16 -16.51
CA VAL A 99 1.35 -9.83 -16.98
C VAL A 99 2.67 -9.89 -17.75
N ILE A 100 3.63 -10.72 -17.33
CA ILE A 100 4.85 -10.99 -18.10
C ILE A 100 4.50 -11.64 -19.46
N ASP A 101 3.51 -12.53 -19.48
CA ASP A 101 3.04 -13.22 -20.69
C ASP A 101 2.21 -12.32 -21.62
N GLY A 102 1.98 -11.05 -21.24
CA GLY A 102 1.34 -10.03 -22.09
C GLY A 102 -0.12 -9.71 -21.74
N GLU A 103 -0.66 -10.23 -20.63
CA GLU A 103 -1.97 -9.80 -20.13
C GLU A 103 -1.95 -8.36 -19.58
N ASP A 104 -3.12 -7.71 -19.62
CA ASP A 104 -3.27 -6.35 -19.11
C ASP A 104 -3.07 -6.29 -17.59
N SER A 105 -2.05 -5.55 -17.16
CA SER A 105 -1.72 -5.35 -15.75
C SER A 105 -2.83 -4.63 -14.97
N ALA A 106 -3.56 -3.72 -15.59
CA ALA A 106 -4.67 -3.03 -14.92
C ALA A 106 -5.79 -4.03 -14.56
N LYS A 107 -6.12 -4.94 -15.49
CA LYS A 107 -7.11 -6.00 -15.30
C LYS A 107 -6.71 -6.96 -14.19
N GLU A 108 -5.46 -7.41 -14.17
CA GLU A 108 -4.96 -8.33 -13.13
C GLU A 108 -4.86 -7.64 -11.75
N ILE A 109 -4.43 -6.37 -11.68
CA ILE A 109 -4.44 -5.58 -10.44
C ILE A 109 -5.87 -5.42 -9.91
N CYS A 110 -6.85 -5.13 -10.77
CA CYS A 110 -8.25 -5.01 -10.39
C CYS A 110 -8.82 -6.34 -9.85
N ARG A 111 -8.45 -7.46 -10.48
CA ARG A 111 -8.81 -8.81 -10.02
C ARG A 111 -8.29 -9.09 -8.61
N ILE A 112 -7.00 -8.83 -8.35
CA ILE A 112 -6.40 -8.98 -7.02
C ILE A 112 -7.09 -8.06 -6.00
N CYS A 113 -7.35 -6.80 -6.39
CA CYS A 113 -8.04 -5.85 -5.53
C CYS A 113 -9.43 -6.36 -5.12
N THR A 114 -10.19 -6.93 -6.05
CA THR A 114 -11.51 -7.51 -5.79
C THR A 114 -11.43 -8.70 -4.83
N LEU A 115 -10.47 -9.60 -5.01
CA LEU A 115 -10.24 -10.71 -4.07
C LEU A 115 -9.97 -10.21 -2.64
N ILE A 116 -9.14 -9.18 -2.50
CA ILE A 116 -8.83 -8.58 -1.19
C ILE A 116 -10.07 -7.91 -0.60
N LYS A 117 -10.89 -7.22 -1.41
CA LYS A 117 -12.14 -6.60 -0.94
C LYS A 117 -13.08 -7.63 -0.35
N THR A 118 -13.33 -8.74 -1.06
CA THR A 118 -14.20 -9.82 -0.60
C THR A 118 -13.68 -10.43 0.70
N LYS A 119 -12.36 -10.70 0.78
CA LYS A 119 -11.76 -11.33 1.96
C LYS A 119 -11.75 -10.43 3.20
N LYS A 120 -11.58 -9.12 3.02
CA LYS A 120 -11.60 -8.14 4.13
C LYS A 120 -13.00 -7.59 4.45
N GLY A 121 -14.05 -8.01 3.73
CA GLY A 121 -15.39 -7.44 3.87
C GLY A 121 -15.45 -5.93 3.55
N LEU A 122 -14.53 -5.45 2.70
CA LEU A 122 -14.52 -4.06 2.25
C LEU A 122 -15.54 -3.92 1.12
N GLU A 123 -16.80 -3.78 1.49
CA GLU A 123 -17.85 -3.44 0.53
C GLU A 123 -17.59 -2.02 0.01
N VAL A 124 -17.24 -1.94 -1.27
CA VAL A 124 -17.09 -0.67 -1.96
C VAL A 124 -18.36 -0.47 -2.78
N PRO A 125 -19.28 0.44 -2.38
CA PRO A 125 -20.55 0.62 -3.07
C PRO A 125 -20.42 1.32 -4.43
N CYS A 126 -19.21 1.67 -4.88
CA CYS A 126 -19.03 2.28 -6.19
C CYS A 126 -19.09 1.21 -7.30
N GLY A 127 -20.30 0.93 -7.75
CA GLY A 127 -20.55 0.37 -9.07
C GLY A 127 -20.20 1.43 -10.12
N ILE A 128 -19.21 1.12 -10.95
CA ILE A 128 -18.97 1.76 -12.25
C ILE A 128 -18.90 0.62 -13.25
#